data_AF-F7KR85-F1
#
_entry.id   AF-F7KR85-F1
#
_cell.length_a   1.000
_cell.length_b   1.000
_cell.length_c   1.000
_cell.angle_alpha   90.00
_cell.angle_beta   90.00
_cell.angle_gamma   90.00
#
_symmetry.space_group_name_H-M   'P 1'
#
loop_
_entity.id
_entity.type
_entity.pdbx_description
1 polymer ?
#
loop_
_entity_poly.entity_id
_entity_poly.type
_entity_poly.pdbx_seq_one_letter_code
_entity_poly.pdbx_strand_id
1 'polypeptide(L)'
;MKKSVKVMIGMLMIGLLMMGCSNTSSEDEDKSEEKEAQELQIDDKKDDEQQLELEDESEDPNGDEDENAVSAVQKAVIYSPKENADGFVMEESETTEMTPEYLIGQLIEKNVIPSGVEVVSFEETQNDGEKALLLDLSSEFATFLQPMGTTGEYVAIGSICNTFLDTYECEGIQITVEGEVLTTGHAEYPGYLTKFD
;
A
#
# COMPACT_ATOMS: atom_id res chain seq x y z
N MET A 1 -42.33 16.88 10.64
CA MET A 1 -42.05 18.24 11.17
C MET A 1 -40.54 18.41 11.23
N LYS A 2 -40.00 19.33 10.43
CA LYS A 2 -38.57 19.64 10.33
C LYS A 2 -38.17 20.56 11.48
N LYS A 3 -37.06 20.29 12.17
CA LYS A 3 -36.38 21.29 13.00
C LYS A 3 -34.89 21.23 12.69
N SER A 4 -34.50 22.04 11.72
CA SER A 4 -33.13 22.41 11.40
C SER A 4 -32.67 23.50 12.38
N VAL A 5 -31.59 23.26 13.11
CA VAL A 5 -30.95 24.26 13.99
C VAL A 5 -29.52 24.52 13.51
N LYS A 6 -29.47 25.58 12.71
CA LYS A 6 -28.41 26.55 12.36
C LYS A 6 -27.00 26.36 12.95
N VAL A 7 -26.07 26.22 12.01
CA VAL A 7 -24.62 26.51 12.09
C VAL A 7 -24.39 27.94 12.59
N MET A 8 -23.47 28.13 13.55
CA MET A 8 -22.97 29.43 13.98
C MET A 8 -21.44 29.47 13.83
N ILE A 9 -21.00 29.96 12.68
CA ILE A 9 -19.60 30.29 12.39
C ILE A 9 -19.20 31.49 13.25
N GLY A 10 -18.26 31.27 14.18
CA GLY A 10 -17.64 32.31 14.99
C GLY A 10 -16.22 32.60 14.50
N MET A 11 -16.10 33.50 13.54
CA MET A 11 -14.81 34.05 13.08
C MET A 11 -14.40 35.19 14.03
N LEU A 12 -13.41 34.95 14.89
CA LEU A 12 -12.82 35.97 15.76
C LEU A 12 -11.33 36.16 15.41
N MET A 13 -11.10 36.98 14.39
CA MET A 13 -9.81 37.62 14.11
C MET A 13 -9.78 38.96 14.86
N ILE A 14 -8.77 39.15 15.74
CA ILE A 14 -8.17 40.41 16.27
C ILE A 14 -7.14 39.93 17.32
N GLY A 15 -5.86 40.28 17.33
CA GLY A 15 -5.12 41.23 16.52
C GLY A 15 -3.60 41.10 16.73
N LEU A 16 -2.88 41.67 15.76
CA LEU A 16 -1.44 41.95 15.78
C LEU A 16 -1.04 42.81 16.98
N LEU A 17 0.20 42.64 17.46
CA LEU A 17 1.20 43.71 17.65
C LEU A 17 2.56 43.13 18.11
N MET A 18 3.50 43.12 17.16
CA MET A 18 4.89 43.64 17.19
C MET A 18 5.88 43.41 18.37
N MET A 19 7.13 43.18 17.91
CA MET A 19 8.44 43.61 18.44
C MET A 19 9.20 42.70 19.42
N GLY A 20 10.20 42.03 18.83
CA GLY A 20 11.42 41.59 19.50
C GLY A 20 12.58 41.55 18.51
N CYS A 21 13.17 42.71 18.18
CA CYS A 21 14.47 42.76 17.51
C CYS A 21 15.57 42.44 18.53
N SER A 22 16.54 41.62 18.15
CA SER A 22 17.91 41.69 18.69
C SER A 22 18.86 41.45 17.52
N ASN A 23 19.52 42.53 17.12
CA ASN A 23 20.59 42.57 16.12
C ASN A 23 21.77 41.70 16.56
N THR A 24 22.31 40.93 15.63
CA THR A 24 23.75 40.99 15.34
C THR A 24 23.93 41.01 13.83
N SER A 25 24.60 42.05 13.38
CA SER A 25 25.02 42.34 12.01
C SER A 25 26.34 41.63 11.69
N SER A 26 26.51 41.18 10.44
CA SER A 26 27.67 41.45 9.56
C SER A 26 27.35 40.93 8.15
N GLU A 27 27.59 41.80 7.18
CA GLU A 27 27.32 41.71 5.74
C GLU A 27 28.44 41.00 4.96
N ASP A 28 28.16 40.71 3.67
CA ASP A 28 29.01 40.69 2.45
C ASP A 28 28.44 39.60 1.49
N GLU A 29 27.66 39.91 0.44
CA GLU A 29 28.02 40.37 -0.93
C GLU A 29 29.14 39.50 -1.59
N ASP A 30 29.09 38.98 -2.83
CA ASP A 30 28.58 39.52 -4.10
C ASP A 30 28.50 38.39 -5.20
N LYS A 31 27.70 38.65 -6.26
CA LYS A 31 27.68 38.24 -7.70
C LYS A 31 28.51 37.05 -8.25
N SER A 32 28.15 36.33 -9.33
CA SER A 32 27.49 36.67 -10.62
C SER A 32 27.35 35.42 -11.53
N GLU A 33 26.31 35.40 -12.39
CA GLU A 33 26.24 35.06 -13.86
C GLU A 33 27.02 33.86 -14.45
N GLU A 34 26.66 33.11 -15.51
CA GLU A 34 25.61 33.05 -16.54
C GLU A 34 25.77 31.67 -17.27
N LYS A 35 24.71 31.16 -17.94
CA LYS A 35 24.66 30.39 -19.24
C LYS A 35 25.60 29.17 -19.47
N GLU A 36 25.23 28.12 -20.21
CA GLU A 36 24.52 28.04 -21.50
C GLU A 36 23.71 26.74 -21.63
N ALA A 37 22.67 26.83 -22.44
CA ALA A 37 22.07 25.70 -23.15
C ALA A 37 22.92 25.35 -24.38
N GLN A 38 22.98 24.06 -24.76
CA GLN A 38 23.06 23.71 -26.18
C GLN A 38 22.49 22.31 -26.46
N GLU A 39 21.52 22.35 -27.37
CA GLU A 39 20.84 21.28 -28.09
C GLU A 39 21.69 20.83 -29.30
N LEU A 40 21.49 19.59 -29.79
CA LEU A 40 21.56 19.09 -31.19
C LEU A 40 21.69 17.54 -31.11
N GLN A 41 20.64 16.75 -31.36
CA GLN A 41 20.17 16.21 -32.67
C GLN A 41 21.31 15.54 -33.49
N ILE A 42 21.23 14.33 -34.05
CA ILE A 42 20.37 13.81 -35.15
C ILE A 42 20.78 12.34 -35.44
N ASP A 43 19.80 11.50 -35.81
CA ASP A 43 19.76 10.28 -36.66
C ASP A 43 20.86 9.18 -36.57
N ASP A 44 20.65 7.88 -36.85
CA ASP A 44 19.79 7.23 -37.85
C ASP A 44 19.81 5.68 -37.64
N LYS A 45 18.71 5.03 -38.02
CA LYS A 45 18.59 3.71 -38.69
C LYS A 45 18.87 2.34 -38.01
N LYS A 46 17.75 1.59 -37.95
CA LYS A 46 17.40 0.33 -38.68
C LYS A 46 17.84 -1.05 -38.17
N ASP A 47 16.81 -1.92 -38.21
CA ASP A 47 16.76 -3.38 -38.42
C ASP A 47 17.39 -4.23 -37.28
N ASP A 48 16.83 -5.34 -36.78
CA ASP A 48 16.06 -6.39 -37.44
C ASP A 48 15.10 -7.11 -36.48
N GLU A 49 14.04 -7.63 -37.07
CA GLU A 49 13.07 -8.59 -36.54
C GLU A 49 13.72 -9.94 -36.22
N GLN A 50 13.22 -10.64 -35.19
CA GLN A 50 13.08 -12.11 -35.27
C GLN A 50 12.06 -12.66 -34.27
N GLN A 51 10.88 -12.91 -34.84
CA GLN A 51 9.82 -13.81 -34.44
C GLN A 51 10.32 -15.25 -34.37
N LEU A 52 9.94 -16.00 -33.33
CA LEU A 52 10.05 -17.46 -33.28
C LEU A 52 8.71 -18.01 -32.78
N GLU A 53 7.87 -18.35 -33.76
CA GLU A 53 6.77 -19.28 -33.65
C GLU A 53 7.31 -20.70 -33.49
N LEU A 54 6.72 -21.48 -32.59
CA LEU A 54 6.75 -22.93 -32.65
C LEU A 54 5.34 -23.43 -32.34
N GLU A 55 4.60 -23.71 -33.41
CA GLU A 55 3.47 -24.63 -33.45
C GLU A 55 4.01 -26.06 -33.64
N ASP A 56 3.49 -27.02 -32.89
CA ASP A 56 3.36 -28.40 -33.38
C ASP A 56 2.13 -29.04 -32.74
N GLU A 57 1.15 -29.36 -33.59
CA GLU A 57 -0.05 -30.13 -33.28
C GLU A 57 0.23 -31.63 -33.43
N SER A 58 -0.37 -32.47 -32.58
CA SER A 58 -1.13 -33.65 -33.07
C SER A 58 -1.94 -34.32 -31.95
N GLU A 59 -3.16 -34.72 -32.32
CA GLU A 59 -4.27 -35.20 -31.48
C GLU A 59 -4.20 -36.69 -31.05
N ASP A 60 -4.70 -36.94 -29.82
CA ASP A 60 -5.62 -37.96 -29.23
C ASP A 60 -5.98 -39.26 -30.03
N PRO A 61 -6.42 -40.41 -29.41
CA PRO A 61 -7.10 -40.52 -28.11
C PRO A 61 -7.32 -41.70 -27.10
N ASN A 62 -8.02 -41.39 -26.00
CA ASN A 62 -8.72 -42.25 -25.01
C ASN A 62 -7.96 -42.74 -23.76
N GLY A 63 -8.51 -42.39 -22.59
CA GLY A 63 -8.31 -43.10 -21.33
C GLY A 63 -8.89 -42.38 -20.11
N ASP A 64 -10.19 -42.59 -19.88
CA ASP A 64 -10.93 -42.55 -18.60
C ASP A 64 -10.98 -41.26 -17.75
N GLU A 65 -12.19 -41.00 -17.27
CA GLU A 65 -12.62 -39.95 -16.35
C GLU A 65 -11.77 -39.93 -15.06
N ASP A 66 -11.00 -38.87 -14.90
CA ASP A 66 -10.68 -38.30 -13.59
C ASP A 66 -10.95 -36.80 -13.71
N GLU A 67 -11.91 -36.28 -12.95
CA GLU A 67 -12.16 -34.84 -12.84
C GLU A 67 -10.99 -34.21 -12.06
N ASN A 68 -9.80 -34.21 -12.68
CA ASN A 68 -8.65 -33.49 -12.21
C ASN A 68 -8.87 -32.02 -12.60
N ALA A 69 -9.63 -31.32 -11.77
CA ALA A 69 -9.70 -29.87 -11.83
C ALA A 69 -8.28 -29.33 -11.58
N VAL A 70 -7.55 -29.08 -12.67
CA VAL A 70 -6.27 -28.39 -12.64
C VAL A 70 -6.54 -27.01 -12.03
N SER A 71 -6.20 -26.85 -10.75
CA SER A 71 -6.39 -25.59 -10.06
C SER A 71 -5.50 -24.55 -10.73
N ALA A 72 -6.11 -23.49 -11.25
CA ALA A 72 -5.37 -22.42 -11.92
C ALA A 72 -4.41 -21.75 -10.92
N VAL A 73 -3.16 -21.55 -11.33
CA VAL A 73 -2.19 -20.80 -10.53
C VAL A 73 -2.60 -19.33 -10.50
N GLN A 74 -2.69 -18.76 -9.31
CA GLN A 74 -3.03 -17.37 -9.01
C GLN A 74 -1.78 -16.62 -8.55
N LYS A 75 -1.67 -15.34 -8.88
CA LYS A 75 -0.56 -14.47 -8.47
C LYS A 75 -0.96 -13.59 -7.29
N ALA A 76 -0.11 -13.53 -6.28
CA ALA A 76 -0.18 -12.57 -5.17
C ALA A 76 0.94 -11.55 -5.29
N VAL A 77 0.66 -10.31 -4.90
CA VAL A 77 1.62 -9.22 -4.85
C VAL A 77 1.94 -8.94 -3.38
N ILE A 78 3.18 -9.20 -2.95
CA ILE A 78 3.59 -9.09 -1.55
C ILE A 78 4.48 -7.85 -1.37
N TYR A 79 4.10 -6.99 -0.43
CA TYR A 79 4.81 -5.77 -0.09
C TYR A 79 5.59 -5.91 1.22
N SER A 80 6.87 -5.53 1.21
CA SER A 80 7.71 -5.46 2.41
C SER A 80 8.42 -4.10 2.51
N PRO A 81 8.79 -3.63 3.71
CA PRO A 81 9.53 -2.38 3.84
C PRO A 81 10.90 -2.47 3.15
N LYS A 82 11.35 -1.38 2.54
CA LYS A 82 12.76 -1.23 2.16
C LYS A 82 13.65 -1.22 3.41
N GLU A 83 14.93 -1.54 3.25
CA GLU A 83 15.91 -1.60 4.35
C GLU A 83 15.98 -0.30 5.18
N ASN A 84 15.80 0.85 4.54
CA ASN A 84 15.79 2.17 5.19
C ASN A 84 14.39 2.66 5.59
N ALA A 85 13.34 1.86 5.39
CA ALA A 85 11.95 2.15 5.74
C ALA A 85 11.37 3.45 5.12
N ASP A 86 11.82 3.83 3.91
CA ASP A 86 11.32 5.00 3.15
C ASP A 86 10.33 4.63 2.03
N GLY A 87 9.80 3.41 2.06
CA GLY A 87 8.85 2.88 1.11
C GLY A 87 8.91 1.36 1.07
N PHE A 88 8.43 0.78 -0.03
CA PHE A 88 8.20 -0.65 -0.12
C PHE A 88 8.97 -1.32 -1.28
N VAL A 89 9.24 -2.62 -1.10
CA VAL A 89 9.66 -3.57 -2.12
C VAL A 89 8.48 -4.48 -2.41
N MET A 90 8.20 -4.71 -3.70
CA MET A 90 7.14 -5.57 -4.19
C MET A 90 7.73 -6.83 -4.80
N GLU A 91 7.14 -7.98 -4.48
CA GLU A 91 7.48 -9.29 -5.04
C GLU A 91 6.22 -10.05 -5.41
N GLU A 92 6.24 -10.74 -6.55
CA GLU A 92 5.17 -11.67 -6.93
C GLU A 92 5.39 -13.04 -6.25
N SER A 93 4.29 -13.67 -5.85
CA SER A 93 4.27 -15.06 -5.42
C SER A 93 3.10 -15.79 -6.05
N GLU A 94 3.18 -17.11 -6.16
CA GLU A 94 2.17 -17.93 -6.84
C GLU A 94 1.57 -18.95 -5.88
N THR A 95 0.25 -19.11 -5.94
CA THR A 95 -0.51 -20.10 -5.16
C THR A 95 -1.63 -20.67 -6.02
N THR A 96 -2.03 -21.91 -5.77
CA THR A 96 -3.22 -22.49 -6.42
C THR A 96 -4.52 -21.98 -5.77
N GLU A 97 -4.45 -21.47 -4.54
CA GLU A 97 -5.58 -20.96 -3.79
C GLU A 97 -5.18 -19.65 -3.10
N MET A 98 -5.84 -18.55 -3.50
CA MET A 98 -5.65 -17.25 -2.86
C MET A 98 -6.52 -17.16 -1.62
N THR A 99 -5.90 -17.06 -0.44
CA THR A 99 -6.61 -16.84 0.83
C THR A 99 -5.95 -15.69 1.61
N PRO A 100 -6.66 -15.00 2.51
CA PRO A 100 -6.06 -13.98 3.36
C PRO A 100 -4.97 -14.56 4.27
N GLU A 101 -5.09 -15.81 4.73
CA GLU A 101 -4.08 -16.49 5.54
C GLU A 101 -2.80 -16.74 4.77
N TYR A 102 -2.90 -17.07 3.48
CA TYR A 102 -1.73 -17.18 2.61
C TYR A 102 -0.95 -15.85 2.58
N LEU A 103 -1.65 -14.71 2.38
CA LEU A 103 -1.00 -13.40 2.36
C LEU A 103 -0.39 -13.01 3.71
N ILE A 104 -1.09 -13.28 4.81
CA ILE A 104 -0.52 -13.09 6.16
C ILE A 104 0.70 -13.97 6.36
N GLY A 105 0.67 -15.22 5.91
CA GLY A 105 1.82 -16.13 5.92
C GLY A 105 3.03 -15.55 5.18
N GLN A 106 2.83 -15.05 3.95
CA GLN A 106 3.89 -14.41 3.16
C GLN A 106 4.49 -13.19 3.87
N LEU A 107 3.66 -12.39 4.54
CA LEU A 107 4.12 -11.22 5.30
C LEU A 107 4.90 -11.62 6.56
N ILE A 108 4.52 -12.71 7.22
CA ILE A 108 5.26 -13.30 8.34
C ILE A 108 6.62 -13.82 7.87
N GLU A 109 6.67 -14.55 6.76
CA GLU A 109 7.93 -15.07 6.20
C GLU A 109 8.93 -13.95 5.85
N LYS A 110 8.40 -12.82 5.38
CA LYS A 110 9.18 -11.60 5.12
C LYS A 110 9.51 -10.78 6.38
N ASN A 111 9.11 -11.23 7.56
CA ASN A 111 9.29 -10.55 8.85
C ASN A 111 8.67 -9.14 8.89
N VAL A 112 7.62 -8.90 8.11
CA VAL A 112 6.85 -7.65 8.16
C VAL A 112 6.02 -7.59 9.44
N ILE A 113 5.45 -8.73 9.82
CA ILE A 113 4.66 -8.95 11.04
C ILE A 113 5.18 -10.20 11.75
N PRO A 114 4.99 -10.33 13.07
CA PRO A 114 5.50 -11.46 13.82
C PRO A 114 4.66 -12.72 13.56
N SER A 115 5.25 -13.88 13.81
CA SER A 115 4.50 -15.11 13.88
C SER A 115 3.44 -15.03 14.99
N GLY A 116 2.27 -15.63 14.73
CA GLY A 116 1.13 -15.61 15.64
C GLY A 116 0.08 -14.55 15.34
N VAL A 117 0.31 -13.64 14.38
CA VAL A 117 -0.77 -12.86 13.78
C VAL A 117 -1.62 -13.78 12.91
N GLU A 118 -2.92 -13.82 13.17
CA GLU A 118 -3.89 -14.66 12.47
C GLU A 118 -5.00 -13.82 11.83
N VAL A 119 -5.64 -14.35 10.79
CA VAL A 119 -6.85 -13.78 10.20
C VAL A 119 -8.04 -14.25 11.03
N VAL A 120 -8.78 -13.32 11.63
CA VAL A 120 -10.01 -13.59 12.38
C VAL A 120 -11.21 -13.62 11.44
N SER A 121 -11.31 -12.64 10.53
CA SER A 121 -12.30 -12.63 9.46
C SER A 121 -11.83 -11.82 8.26
N PHE A 122 -12.40 -12.14 7.10
CA PHE A 122 -12.11 -11.44 5.85
C PHE A 122 -13.37 -11.37 4.99
N GLU A 123 -13.65 -10.19 4.43
CA GLU A 123 -14.79 -9.95 3.55
C GLU A 123 -14.40 -9.00 2.40
N GLU A 124 -14.70 -9.39 1.16
CA GLU A 124 -14.74 -8.47 0.02
C GLU A 124 -16.08 -7.71 0.01
N THR A 125 -16.02 -6.39 -0.05
CA THR A 125 -17.18 -5.50 0.06
C THR A 125 -17.09 -4.34 -0.94
N GLN A 126 -17.96 -3.33 -0.79
CA GLN A 126 -17.86 -2.07 -1.51
C GLN A 126 -17.87 -0.88 -0.55
N ASN A 127 -16.99 0.08 -0.82
CA ASN A 127 -16.99 1.38 -0.17
C ASN A 127 -17.21 2.45 -1.25
N ASP A 128 -18.27 3.25 -1.13
CA ASP A 128 -18.66 4.27 -2.11
C ASP A 128 -18.73 3.77 -3.59
N GLY A 129 -19.02 2.47 -3.79
CA GLY A 129 -19.14 1.84 -5.10
C GLY A 129 -17.83 1.30 -5.68
N GLU A 130 -16.72 1.44 -4.95
CA GLU A 130 -15.42 0.85 -5.27
C GLU A 130 -15.20 -0.44 -4.49
N LYS A 131 -14.46 -1.40 -5.06
CA LYS A 131 -14.14 -2.66 -4.38
C LYS A 131 -13.30 -2.37 -3.14
N ALA A 132 -13.67 -2.97 -2.03
CA ALA A 132 -12.97 -2.77 -0.77
C ALA A 132 -12.89 -4.07 0.04
N LEU A 133 -12.05 -4.07 1.06
CA LEU A 133 -11.80 -5.22 1.93
C LEU A 133 -12.10 -4.87 3.39
N LEU A 134 -12.66 -5.81 4.13
CA LEU A 134 -12.67 -5.81 5.58
C LEU A 134 -11.75 -6.94 6.03
N LEU A 135 -10.68 -6.59 6.75
CA LEU A 135 -9.71 -7.55 7.28
C LEU A 135 -9.65 -7.40 8.79
N ASP A 136 -10.08 -8.45 9.50
CA ASP A 136 -9.97 -8.53 10.95
C ASP A 136 -8.82 -9.46 11.33
N LEU A 137 -7.89 -8.95 12.13
CA LEU A 137 -6.70 -9.67 12.55
C LEU A 137 -6.75 -9.98 14.06
N SER A 138 -5.91 -10.92 14.48
CA SER A 138 -5.80 -11.27 15.88
C SER A 138 -5.12 -10.16 16.71
N SER A 139 -5.33 -10.19 18.03
CA SER A 139 -4.80 -9.19 18.97
C SER A 139 -3.27 -9.01 18.95
N GLU A 140 -2.54 -10.01 18.47
CA GLU A 140 -1.10 -10.02 18.27
C GLU A 140 -0.66 -8.90 17.33
N PHE A 141 -1.47 -8.55 16.32
CA PHE A 141 -1.13 -7.49 15.38
C PHE A 141 -1.11 -6.10 16.05
N ALA A 142 -2.13 -5.76 16.84
CA ALA A 142 -2.14 -4.52 17.60
C ALA A 142 -0.98 -4.50 18.62
N THR A 143 -0.76 -5.61 19.33
CA THR A 143 0.33 -5.74 20.31
C THR A 143 1.71 -5.51 19.68
N PHE A 144 1.91 -6.00 18.46
CA PHE A 144 3.12 -5.80 17.68
C PHE A 144 3.39 -4.34 17.31
N LEU A 145 2.35 -3.59 16.96
CA LEU A 145 2.47 -2.18 16.57
C LEU A 145 2.69 -1.24 17.76
N GLN A 146 2.17 -1.56 18.94
CA GLN A 146 2.27 -0.71 20.14
C GLN A 146 3.68 -0.14 20.45
N PRO A 147 4.77 -0.94 20.44
CA PRO A 147 6.11 -0.42 20.72
C PRO A 147 6.81 0.22 19.52
N MET A 148 6.24 0.16 18.31
CA MET A 148 6.87 0.70 17.11
C MET A 148 6.86 2.23 17.12
N GLY A 149 7.86 2.88 16.53
CA GLY A 149 7.74 4.30 16.19
C GLY A 149 6.88 4.51 14.94
N THR A 150 6.45 5.75 14.69
CA THR A 150 5.60 6.12 13.55
C THR A 150 6.06 5.56 12.19
N THR A 151 7.36 5.60 11.89
CA THR A 151 7.90 5.05 10.63
C THR A 151 7.73 3.54 10.55
N GLY A 152 8.01 2.81 11.64
CA GLY A 152 7.84 1.36 11.68
C GLY A 152 6.38 0.95 11.54
N GLU A 153 5.49 1.67 12.23
CA GLU A 153 4.05 1.47 12.13
C GLU A 153 3.52 1.73 10.71
N TYR A 154 3.96 2.83 10.07
CA TYR A 154 3.60 3.17 8.69
C TYR A 154 3.97 2.05 7.71
N VAL A 155 5.21 1.55 7.77
CA VAL A 155 5.64 0.51 6.83
C VAL A 155 5.04 -0.85 7.15
N ALA A 156 4.74 -1.18 8.41
CA ALA A 156 4.08 -2.43 8.76
C ALA A 156 2.62 -2.46 8.27
N ILE A 157 1.85 -1.40 8.56
CA ILE A 157 0.46 -1.29 8.11
C ILE A 157 0.39 -1.14 6.59
N GLY A 158 1.26 -0.31 6.01
CA GLY A 158 1.32 -0.12 4.56
C GLY A 158 1.67 -1.39 3.81
N SER A 159 2.54 -2.25 4.36
CA SER A 159 2.83 -3.55 3.77
C SER A 159 1.62 -4.49 3.72
N ILE A 160 0.83 -4.56 4.81
CA ILE A 160 -0.43 -5.33 4.80
C ILE A 160 -1.41 -4.70 3.81
N CYS A 161 -1.64 -3.39 3.92
CA CYS A 161 -2.57 -2.65 3.08
C CYS A 161 -2.28 -2.91 1.59
N ASN A 162 -1.06 -2.62 1.14
CA ASN A 162 -0.68 -2.74 -0.26
C ASN A 162 -0.73 -4.19 -0.74
N THR A 163 -0.32 -5.16 0.08
CA THR A 163 -0.38 -6.59 -0.26
C THR A 163 -1.80 -7.03 -0.57
N PHE A 164 -2.74 -6.67 0.30
CA PHE A 164 -4.13 -7.06 0.11
C PHE A 164 -4.80 -6.28 -1.02
N LEU A 165 -4.59 -4.97 -1.11
CA LEU A 165 -5.20 -4.14 -2.16
C LEU A 165 -4.76 -4.57 -3.56
N ASP A 166 -3.46 -4.79 -3.78
CA ASP A 166 -2.97 -5.19 -5.11
C ASP A 166 -3.31 -6.63 -5.45
N THR A 167 -3.31 -7.54 -4.46
CA THR A 167 -3.62 -8.95 -4.72
C THR A 167 -5.10 -9.15 -5.05
N TYR A 168 -6.01 -8.44 -4.37
CA TYR A 168 -7.46 -8.53 -4.60
C TYR A 168 -7.99 -7.45 -5.57
N GLU A 169 -7.12 -6.61 -6.12
CA GLU A 169 -7.47 -5.51 -7.01
C GLU A 169 -8.58 -4.61 -6.43
N CYS A 170 -8.38 -4.16 -5.20
CA CYS A 170 -9.31 -3.33 -4.42
C CYS A 170 -8.74 -1.92 -4.18
N GLU A 171 -9.63 -0.94 -3.97
CA GLU A 171 -9.25 0.47 -3.77
C GLU A 171 -9.09 0.85 -2.29
N GLY A 172 -9.73 0.09 -1.39
CA GLY A 172 -9.69 0.36 0.04
C GLY A 172 -9.73 -0.89 0.92
N ILE A 173 -9.13 -0.81 2.10
CA ILE A 173 -9.14 -1.87 3.11
C ILE A 173 -9.34 -1.28 4.49
N GLN A 174 -10.32 -1.76 5.23
CA GLN A 174 -10.44 -1.47 6.65
C GLN A 174 -9.82 -2.61 7.44
N ILE A 175 -8.89 -2.27 8.34
CA ILE A 175 -8.21 -3.24 9.22
C ILE A 175 -8.75 -3.08 10.64
N THR A 176 -9.27 -4.16 11.20
CA THR A 176 -9.72 -4.25 12.59
C THR A 176 -8.91 -5.31 13.35
N VAL A 177 -9.03 -5.30 14.68
CA VAL A 177 -8.43 -6.30 15.54
C VAL A 177 -9.48 -6.83 16.51
N GLU A 178 -9.75 -8.13 16.45
CA GLU A 178 -10.81 -8.80 17.24
C GLU A 178 -12.18 -8.08 17.14
N GLY A 179 -12.51 -7.58 15.94
CA GLY A 179 -13.73 -6.83 15.67
C GLY A 179 -13.73 -5.38 16.15
N GLU A 180 -12.65 -4.89 16.76
CA GLU A 180 -12.51 -3.52 17.27
C GLU A 180 -11.64 -2.67 16.33
N VAL A 181 -11.79 -1.34 16.43
CA VAL A 181 -10.95 -0.40 15.68
C VAL A 181 -9.48 -0.60 16.05
N LEU A 182 -8.63 -0.81 15.04
CA LEU A 182 -7.19 -0.90 15.24
C LEU A 182 -6.66 0.41 15.86
N THR A 183 -6.09 0.29 17.05
CA THR A 183 -5.51 1.40 17.81
C THR A 183 -4.06 1.08 18.18
N THR A 184 -3.16 1.98 17.82
CA THR A 184 -1.72 1.87 18.07
C THR A 184 -1.27 2.91 19.11
N GLY A 185 0.04 2.98 19.37
CA GLY A 185 0.59 4.06 20.19
C GLY A 185 0.57 5.44 19.51
N HIS A 186 0.35 5.50 18.19
CA HIS A 186 0.47 6.72 17.39
C HIS A 186 -0.83 7.14 16.71
N ALA A 187 -1.73 6.20 16.40
CA ALA A 187 -2.91 6.45 15.60
C ALA A 187 -4.07 5.48 15.91
N GLU A 188 -5.26 5.89 15.48
CA GLU A 188 -6.43 5.03 15.35
C GLU A 188 -6.76 4.90 13.86
N TYR A 189 -7.20 3.72 13.45
CA TYR A 189 -7.52 3.39 12.05
C TYR A 189 -9.01 3.02 11.91
N PRO A 190 -9.94 3.98 12.05
CA PRO A 190 -11.38 3.69 12.13
C PRO A 190 -12.08 3.43 10.79
N GLY A 191 -11.37 3.46 9.67
CA GLY A 191 -11.98 3.40 8.34
C GLY A 191 -11.07 2.79 7.29
N TYR A 192 -11.50 2.91 6.04
CA TYR A 192 -10.76 2.39 4.91
C TYR A 192 -9.44 3.13 4.70
N LEU A 193 -8.39 2.34 4.56
CA LEU A 193 -7.06 2.76 4.15
C LEU A 193 -6.92 2.52 2.65
N THR A 194 -6.23 3.43 1.99
CA THR A 194 -5.83 3.30 0.59
C THR A 194 -4.36 2.89 0.53
N LYS A 195 -3.87 2.64 -0.69
CA LYS A 195 -2.47 2.30 -0.93
C LYS A 195 -1.51 3.33 -0.31
N PHE A 196 -0.43 2.82 0.27
CA PHE A 196 0.66 3.56 0.88
C PHE A 196 1.80 3.72 -0.13
N ASP A 197 2.44 4.88 -0.13
CA ASP A 197 3.61 5.21 -0.97
C ASP A 197 4.94 4.89 -0.27
#